data_AF-A0A3S4IRJ2-F1
#
_entry.id   AF-A0A3S4IRJ2-F1
#
_cell.length_a   1.000
_cell.length_b   1.000
_cell.length_c   1.000
_cell.angle_alpha   90.00
_cell.angle_beta   90.00
_cell.angle_gamma   90.00
#
_symmetry.space_group_name_H-M   'P 1'
#
loop_
_entity.id
_entity.type
_entity.pdbx_description
1 polymer ?
#
loop_
_entity_poly.entity_id
_entity_poly.type
_entity_poly.pdbx_seq_one_letter_code
_entity_poly.pdbx_strand_id
1 'polypeptide(L)'
;MGINEIIMYIMMFFMLIAAVDRILSQFGGSARFLGKFGKSIEGSGGQFEEGFMAMGALGLAMVGMTALAPVLAHVLGPVIIPVYEMLGANPSMFAGTLLACDMGGFFLAKELAGGDVAAWLYSGLILGSMMGPTIVFSIPVALGIIEPSEPPLPGAWRTGGYRHHSHWLHCGGVIAMYSGVQINGQPVEFTFALILMNMIPVLIVAVLVALGLKFIPEKNDQRFPDFRQISGGADHHRSGGCGD
;
A
#
# COMPACT_ATOMS: atom_id res chain seq x y z
N MET A 1 10.79 14.99 21.95
CA MET A 1 10.57 14.63 20.54
C MET A 1 10.40 13.14 20.44
N GLY A 2 9.29 12.68 19.87
CA GLY A 2 9.07 11.27 19.60
C GLY A 2 9.98 10.77 18.47
N ILE A 3 10.24 9.46 18.40
CA ILE A 3 11.01 8.84 17.30
C ILE A 3 10.40 9.16 15.94
N ASN A 4 9.07 9.13 15.87
CA ASN A 4 8.25 9.52 14.72
C ASN A 4 8.52 10.96 14.27
N GLU A 5 8.64 11.92 15.19
CA GLU A 5 8.99 13.30 14.82
C GLU A 5 10.41 13.38 14.24
N ILE A 6 11.37 12.65 14.82
CA ILE A 6 12.75 12.60 14.32
C ILE A 6 12.80 12.04 12.89
N ILE A 7 12.07 10.95 12.62
CA ILE A 7 11.99 10.36 11.28
C ILE A 7 11.40 11.37 10.29
N MET A 8 10.31 12.03 10.66
CA MET A 8 9.67 13.05 9.83
C MET A 8 10.62 14.22 9.52
N TYR A 9 11.41 14.67 10.49
CA TYR A 9 12.42 15.71 10.26
C TYR A 9 13.51 15.27 9.28
N ILE A 10 14.00 14.03 9.40
CA ILE A 10 15.01 13.49 8.48
C ILE A 10 14.45 13.40 7.05
N MET A 11 13.23 12.88 6.88
CA MET A 11 12.58 12.81 5.57
C MET A 11 12.37 14.20 4.95
N MET A 12 11.90 15.16 5.74
CA MET A 12 11.70 16.54 5.29
C MET A 12 13.02 17.20 4.89
N PHE A 13 14.11 16.93 5.60
CA PHE A 13 15.44 17.42 5.26
C PHE A 13 15.90 16.94 3.88
N PHE A 14 15.74 15.64 3.56
CA PHE A 14 16.08 15.13 2.22
C PHE A 14 15.16 15.66 1.12
N MET A 15 13.88 15.85 1.40
CA MET A 15 12.95 16.47 0.45
C MET A 15 13.37 17.91 0.13
N LEU A 16 13.78 18.69 1.14
CA LEU A 16 14.29 20.06 0.93
C LEU A 16 15.56 20.07 0.09
N ILE A 17 16.49 19.13 0.33
CA ILE A 17 17.69 18.98 -0.50
C ILE A 17 17.31 18.72 -1.97
N ALA A 18 16.36 17.82 -2.22
CA ALA A 18 15.92 17.48 -3.57
C ALA A 18 15.20 18.67 -4.25
N ALA A 19 14.40 19.43 -3.51
CA ALA A 19 13.78 20.66 -4.00
C ALA A 19 14.83 21.73 -4.37
N VAL A 20 15.87 21.91 -3.54
CA VAL A 20 16.99 22.82 -3.81
C VAL A 20 17.77 22.36 -5.04
N ASP A 21 18.03 21.06 -5.20
CA ASP A 21 18.66 20.49 -6.40
C ASP A 21 17.84 20.82 -7.65
N ARG A 22 16.51 20.68 -7.59
CA ARG A 22 15.63 21.00 -8.71
C ARG A 22 15.71 22.47 -9.09
N ILE A 23 15.72 23.39 -8.12
CA ILE A 23 15.88 24.82 -8.39
C ILE A 23 17.25 25.10 -9.03
N LEU A 24 18.33 24.56 -8.48
CA LEU A 24 19.69 24.76 -8.99
C LEU A 24 19.91 24.10 -10.36
N SER A 25 19.18 23.01 -10.66
CA SER A 25 19.19 22.38 -11.98
C SER A 25 18.74 23.35 -13.08
N GLN A 26 17.83 24.29 -12.78
CA GLN A 26 17.39 25.32 -13.73
C GLN A 26 18.45 26.41 -13.97
N PHE A 27 19.40 26.61 -13.05
CA PHE A 27 20.45 27.64 -13.16
C PHE A 27 21.80 27.10 -13.66
N GLY A 28 21.83 25.89 -14.23
CA GLY A 28 23.03 25.28 -14.80
C GLY A 28 23.71 24.22 -13.92
N GLY A 29 22.97 23.62 -12.99
CA GLY A 29 23.37 22.41 -12.26
C GLY A 29 23.90 22.68 -10.86
N SER A 30 23.49 21.85 -9.89
CA SER A 30 23.91 21.93 -8.50
C SER A 30 25.42 21.75 -8.32
N ALA A 31 26.06 20.91 -9.15
CA ALA A 31 27.51 20.72 -9.17
C ALA A 31 28.29 22.01 -9.53
N ARG A 32 27.72 22.88 -10.36
CA ARG A 32 28.35 24.16 -10.75
C ARG A 32 28.27 25.20 -9.64
N PHE A 33 27.20 25.18 -8.85
CA PHE A 33 26.92 26.20 -7.83
C PHE A 33 27.47 25.82 -6.44
N LEU A 34 27.44 24.53 -6.08
CA LEU A 34 27.91 24.01 -4.79
C LEU A 34 29.20 23.15 -4.87
N GLY A 35 29.79 23.00 -6.07
CA GLY A 35 31.03 22.22 -6.25
C GLY A 35 30.87 20.76 -5.82
N LYS A 36 31.76 20.27 -4.93
CA LYS A 36 31.72 18.88 -4.43
C LYS A 36 30.41 18.50 -3.73
N PHE A 37 29.78 19.42 -3.01
CA PHE A 37 28.50 19.17 -2.33
C PHE A 37 27.35 19.06 -3.32
N GLY A 38 27.39 19.84 -4.40
CA GLY A 38 26.40 19.78 -5.47
C GLY A 38 26.44 18.44 -6.21
N LYS A 39 27.64 17.89 -6.44
CA LYS A 39 27.80 16.58 -7.11
C LYS A 39 27.16 15.40 -6.35
N SER A 40 27.06 15.49 -5.02
CA SER A 40 26.39 14.44 -4.21
C SER A 40 24.87 14.53 -4.23
N ILE A 41 24.33 15.68 -4.62
CA ILE A 41 22.89 15.98 -4.61
C ILE A 41 22.32 15.95 -6.04
N GLU A 42 23.18 16.14 -7.04
CA GLU A 42 22.85 16.12 -8.46
C GLU A 42 22.02 14.89 -8.86
N GLY A 43 20.81 15.13 -9.35
CA GLY A 43 19.87 14.10 -9.80
C GLY A 43 18.73 13.85 -8.80
N SER A 44 18.87 14.27 -7.54
CA SER A 44 17.77 14.21 -6.57
C SER A 44 16.59 15.11 -6.96
N GLY A 45 16.84 16.21 -7.68
CA GLY A 45 15.80 17.10 -8.20
C GLY A 45 14.89 16.45 -9.24
N GLY A 46 15.38 15.45 -10.00
CA GLY A 46 14.55 14.68 -10.93
C GLY A 46 13.54 13.79 -10.19
N GLN A 47 13.98 13.12 -9.13
CA GLN A 47 13.09 12.32 -8.27
C GLN A 47 12.06 13.19 -7.54
N PHE A 48 12.43 14.42 -7.16
CA PHE A 48 11.49 15.39 -6.62
C PHE A 48 10.40 15.77 -7.63
N GLU A 49 10.77 16.03 -8.89
CA GLU A 49 9.81 16.35 -9.96
C GLU A 49 8.91 15.17 -10.31
N GLU A 50 9.46 13.96 -10.40
CA GLU A 50 8.68 12.74 -10.64
C GLU A 50 7.66 12.51 -9.52
N GLY A 51 8.08 12.65 -8.26
CA GLY A 51 7.18 12.61 -7.11
C GLY A 51 6.11 13.71 -7.16
N PHE A 52 6.49 14.93 -7.56
CA PHE A 52 5.55 16.05 -7.69
C PHE A 52 4.51 15.81 -8.79
N MET A 53 4.91 15.26 -9.93
CA MET A 53 4.01 14.89 -11.01
C MET A 53 3.08 13.73 -10.62
N ALA A 54 3.56 12.78 -9.83
CA ALA A 54 2.76 11.67 -9.31
C ALA A 54 1.70 12.13 -8.29
N MET A 55 1.93 13.22 -7.54
CA MET A 55 0.98 13.70 -6.53
C MET A 55 -0.41 14.02 -7.10
N GLY A 56 -0.49 14.54 -8.32
CA GLY A 56 -1.77 14.87 -8.95
C GLY A 56 -2.62 13.63 -9.23
N ALA A 57 -2.01 12.61 -9.84
CA ALA A 57 -2.69 11.36 -10.15
C ALA A 57 -3.10 10.59 -8.87
N LEU A 58 -2.20 10.50 -7.88
CA LEU A 58 -2.48 9.87 -6.59
C LEU A 58 -3.58 10.62 -5.81
N GLY A 59 -3.53 11.95 -5.80
CA GLY A 59 -4.53 12.79 -5.15
C GLY A 59 -5.93 12.65 -5.77
N LEU A 60 -6.01 12.64 -7.12
CA LEU A 60 -7.28 12.40 -7.82
C LEU A 60 -7.87 11.02 -7.49
N ALA A 61 -7.02 9.99 -7.42
CA ALA A 61 -7.46 8.65 -7.02
C ALA A 61 -8.00 8.61 -5.58
N MET A 62 -7.31 9.24 -4.63
CA MET A 62 -7.75 9.33 -3.23
C MET A 62 -9.07 10.08 -3.08
N VAL A 63 -9.20 11.25 -3.71
CA VAL A 63 -10.43 12.06 -3.66
C VAL A 63 -11.58 11.30 -4.32
N GLY A 64 -11.34 10.68 -5.47
CA GLY A 64 -12.33 9.86 -6.17
C GLY A 64 -12.83 8.70 -5.30
N MET A 65 -11.92 7.95 -4.68
CA MET A 65 -12.28 6.86 -3.77
C MET A 65 -13.00 7.35 -2.51
N THR A 66 -12.63 8.51 -1.97
CA THR A 66 -13.34 9.11 -0.83
C THR A 66 -14.78 9.46 -1.19
N ALA A 67 -15.01 9.99 -2.40
CA ALA A 67 -16.36 10.26 -2.89
C ALA A 67 -17.16 8.98 -3.23
N LEU A 68 -16.48 7.92 -3.68
CA LEU A 68 -17.09 6.63 -4.01
C LEU A 68 -17.33 5.72 -2.80
N ALA A 69 -16.61 5.91 -1.69
CA ALA A 69 -16.75 5.11 -0.47
C ALA A 69 -18.20 4.88 -0.02
N PRO A 70 -19.08 5.90 0.08
CA PRO A 70 -20.48 5.69 0.47
C PRO A 70 -21.28 4.89 -0.57
N VAL A 71 -21.00 5.09 -1.86
CA VAL A 71 -21.66 4.36 -2.95
C VAL A 71 -21.25 2.89 -2.92
N LEU A 72 -19.95 2.62 -2.75
CA LEU A 72 -19.42 1.26 -2.63
C LEU A 72 -19.98 0.57 -1.39
N ALA A 73 -20.06 1.26 -0.25
CA ALA A 73 -20.67 0.72 0.96
C ALA A 73 -22.16 0.37 0.74
N HIS A 74 -22.90 1.19 -0.01
CA HIS A 74 -24.30 0.91 -0.30
C HIS A 74 -24.49 -0.27 -1.27
N VAL A 75 -23.64 -0.38 -2.29
CA VAL A 75 -23.72 -1.45 -3.30
C VAL A 75 -23.21 -2.79 -2.74
N LEU A 76 -22.11 -2.77 -2.00
CA LEU A 76 -21.47 -3.98 -1.47
C LEU A 76 -22.05 -4.39 -0.11
N GLY A 77 -22.59 -3.45 0.65
CA GLY A 77 -23.15 -3.67 2.00
C GLY A 77 -24.13 -4.85 2.08
N PRO A 78 -25.12 -4.99 1.19
CA PRO A 78 -26.10 -6.07 1.24
C PRO A 78 -25.50 -7.49 1.19
N VAL A 79 -24.29 -7.64 0.64
CA VAL A 79 -23.59 -8.93 0.56
C VAL A 79 -22.55 -9.05 1.67
N ILE A 80 -21.76 -8.00 1.89
CA ILE A 80 -20.61 -8.05 2.80
C ILE A 80 -21.04 -8.05 4.26
N ILE A 81 -22.00 -7.17 4.63
CA ILE A 81 -22.48 -7.04 6.01
C ILE A 81 -22.94 -8.39 6.56
N PRO A 82 -23.90 -9.11 5.93
CA PRO A 82 -24.35 -10.38 6.50
C PRO A 82 -23.25 -11.45 6.51
N VAL A 83 -22.37 -11.48 5.50
CA VAL A 83 -21.26 -12.46 5.44
C VAL A 83 -20.27 -12.26 6.59
N TYR A 84 -19.88 -11.01 6.85
CA TYR A 84 -18.92 -10.70 7.92
C TYR A 84 -19.56 -10.82 9.30
N GLU A 85 -20.80 -10.39 9.47
CA GLU A 85 -21.54 -10.54 10.73
C GLU A 85 -21.79 -12.01 11.09
N MET A 86 -22.08 -12.88 10.11
CA MET A 86 -22.19 -14.33 10.33
C MET A 86 -20.88 -14.95 10.83
N LEU A 87 -19.73 -14.38 10.43
CA LEU A 87 -18.41 -14.80 10.90
C LEU A 87 -18.04 -14.15 12.25
N GLY A 88 -18.91 -13.31 12.82
CA GLY A 88 -18.66 -12.55 14.05
C GLY A 88 -17.69 -11.39 13.87
N ALA A 89 -17.40 -10.98 12.63
CA ALA A 89 -16.47 -9.92 12.30
C ALA A 89 -17.19 -8.66 11.81
N ASN A 90 -16.55 -7.51 11.97
CA ASN A 90 -17.08 -6.24 11.47
C ASN A 90 -16.84 -6.15 9.95
N PRO A 91 -17.86 -5.73 9.15
CA PRO A 91 -17.75 -5.63 7.69
C PRO A 91 -16.69 -4.63 7.22
N SER A 92 -16.26 -3.67 8.04
CA SER A 92 -15.12 -2.79 7.75
C SER A 92 -13.84 -3.56 7.42
N MET A 93 -13.65 -4.77 7.93
CA MET A 93 -12.49 -5.62 7.65
C MET A 93 -12.34 -5.96 6.16
N PHE A 94 -13.43 -5.97 5.40
CA PHE A 94 -13.38 -6.14 3.95
C PHE A 94 -12.55 -5.04 3.27
N ALA A 95 -12.78 -3.79 3.66
CA ALA A 95 -12.13 -2.64 3.05
C ALA A 95 -10.61 -2.68 3.23
N GLY A 96 -10.13 -2.90 4.46
CA GLY A 96 -8.68 -2.99 4.73
C GLY A 96 -8.01 -4.25 4.17
N THR A 97 -8.78 -5.32 3.94
CA THR A 97 -8.26 -6.54 3.32
C THR A 97 -7.92 -6.30 1.86
N LEU A 98 -8.80 -5.62 1.11
CA LEU A 98 -8.68 -5.48 -0.34
C LEU A 98 -8.07 -4.16 -0.79
N LEU A 99 -8.27 -3.07 -0.05
CA LEU A 99 -7.80 -1.76 -0.42
C LEU A 99 -6.76 -1.27 0.57
N ALA A 100 -5.70 -0.68 0.01
CA ALA A 100 -4.70 0.01 0.80
C ALA A 100 -5.28 1.27 1.46
N CYS A 101 -4.70 1.66 2.59
CA CYS A 101 -5.11 2.85 3.35
C CYS A 101 -5.03 4.13 2.50
N ASP A 102 -4.03 4.21 1.61
CA ASP A 102 -3.78 5.28 0.66
C ASP A 102 -4.65 5.21 -0.60
N MET A 103 -5.29 4.08 -0.90
CA MET A 103 -6.27 3.94 -1.99
C MET A 103 -7.71 4.16 -1.52
N GLY A 104 -7.90 4.75 -0.34
CA GLY A 104 -9.21 5.03 0.22
C GLY A 104 -9.84 3.87 1.00
N GLY A 105 -9.09 2.80 1.28
CA GLY A 105 -9.53 1.70 2.15
C GLY A 105 -9.94 2.18 3.54
N PHE A 106 -9.29 3.24 4.05
CA PHE A 106 -9.66 3.86 5.33
C PHE A 106 -11.04 4.52 5.30
N PHE A 107 -11.40 5.19 4.20
CA PHE A 107 -12.71 5.83 4.04
C PHE A 107 -13.82 4.80 3.84
N LEU A 108 -13.58 3.77 3.03
CA LEU A 108 -14.54 2.67 2.87
C LEU A 108 -14.73 1.88 4.17
N ALA A 109 -13.66 1.66 4.94
CA ALA A 109 -13.74 1.01 6.25
C ALA A 109 -14.63 1.82 7.21
N LYS A 110 -14.56 3.16 7.15
CA LYS A 110 -15.40 4.04 7.98
C LYS A 110 -16.89 3.83 7.68
N GLU A 111 -17.26 3.82 6.40
CA GLU A 111 -18.65 3.66 5.96
C GLU A 111 -19.18 2.26 6.30
N LEU A 112 -18.33 1.22 6.20
CA LEU A 112 -18.70 -0.16 6.53
C LEU A 112 -18.64 -0.47 8.03
N ALA A 113 -18.01 0.36 8.87
CA ALA A 113 -17.85 0.04 10.29
C ALA A 113 -19.14 0.17 11.12
N GLY A 114 -20.17 0.86 10.59
CA GLY A 114 -21.47 0.98 11.24
C GLY A 114 -21.44 1.67 12.61
N GLY A 115 -20.41 2.47 12.89
CA GLY A 115 -20.21 3.17 14.18
C GLY A 115 -19.19 2.51 15.12
N ASP A 116 -18.65 1.34 14.79
CA ASP A 116 -17.55 0.73 15.54
C ASP A 116 -16.21 1.39 15.17
N VAL A 117 -15.80 2.33 16.02
CA VAL A 117 -14.56 3.11 15.84
C VAL A 117 -13.32 2.21 15.95
N ALA A 118 -13.34 1.18 16.79
CA ALA A 118 -12.20 0.28 16.97
C ALA A 118 -12.00 -0.58 15.73
N ALA A 119 -13.07 -1.16 15.18
CA ALA A 119 -13.00 -1.93 13.94
C ALA A 119 -12.60 -1.06 12.75
N TRP A 120 -13.11 0.18 12.66
CA TRP A 120 -12.72 1.14 11.63
C TRP A 120 -11.21 1.41 11.64
N LEU A 121 -10.65 1.79 12.79
CA LEU A 121 -9.23 2.10 12.89
C LEU A 121 -8.36 0.87 12.65
N TYR A 122 -8.78 -0.28 13.19
CA TYR A 122 -8.05 -1.53 13.01
C TYR A 122 -8.01 -1.94 11.53
N SER A 123 -9.16 -1.93 10.84
CA SER A 123 -9.24 -2.26 9.43
C SER A 123 -8.54 -1.21 8.55
N GLY A 124 -8.84 0.07 8.76
CA GLY A 124 -8.41 1.14 7.87
C GLY A 124 -6.93 1.50 8.02
N LEU A 125 -6.39 1.49 9.24
CA LEU A 125 -4.99 1.87 9.49
C LEU A 125 -4.05 0.68 9.56
N ILE A 126 -4.40 -0.36 10.32
CA ILE A 126 -3.47 -1.49 10.51
C ILE A 126 -3.61 -2.45 9.35
N LEU A 127 -4.78 -3.04 9.16
CA LEU A 127 -4.97 -4.02 8.09
C LEU A 127 -4.75 -3.38 6.71
N GLY A 128 -5.31 -2.19 6.48
CA GLY A 128 -5.19 -1.43 5.23
C GLY A 128 -3.78 -0.92 4.95
N SER A 129 -2.86 -0.85 5.91
CA SER A 129 -1.45 -0.52 5.63
C SER A 129 -0.58 -1.76 5.43
N MET A 130 -1.08 -2.94 5.79
CA MET A 130 -0.33 -4.19 5.68
C MET A 130 -0.82 -5.07 4.54
N MET A 131 -2.08 -5.48 4.59
CA MET A 131 -2.65 -6.42 3.62
C MET A 131 -3.10 -5.72 2.34
N GLY A 132 -3.73 -4.55 2.45
CA GLY A 132 -4.19 -3.76 1.31
C GLY A 132 -3.10 -3.53 0.25
N PRO A 133 -1.94 -2.92 0.57
CA PRO A 133 -0.87 -2.64 -0.39
C PRO A 133 -0.29 -3.93 -0.98
N THR A 134 -0.27 -5.02 -0.23
CA THR A 134 0.21 -6.30 -0.74
C THR A 134 -0.67 -6.81 -1.87
N ILE A 135 -1.99 -6.71 -1.75
CA ILE A 135 -2.93 -7.17 -2.77
C ILE A 135 -2.93 -6.25 -4.00
N VAL A 136 -3.02 -4.94 -3.78
CA VAL A 136 -3.22 -3.97 -4.88
C VAL A 136 -1.93 -3.45 -5.50
N PHE A 137 -0.79 -3.61 -4.83
CA PHE A 137 0.49 -3.07 -5.28
C PHE A 137 1.58 -4.13 -5.37
N SER A 138 1.95 -4.78 -4.26
CA SER A 138 3.11 -5.68 -4.24
C SER A 138 2.94 -6.91 -5.14
N ILE A 139 1.76 -7.55 -5.15
CA ILE A 139 1.51 -8.72 -6.02
C ILE A 139 1.51 -8.33 -7.51
N PRO A 140 0.74 -7.32 -7.96
CA PRO A 140 0.78 -6.90 -9.37
C PRO A 140 2.17 -6.48 -9.85
N VAL A 141 2.90 -5.70 -9.04
CA VAL A 141 4.26 -5.26 -9.38
C VAL A 141 5.21 -6.44 -9.45
N ALA A 142 5.17 -7.36 -8.47
CA ALA A 142 6.02 -8.55 -8.48
C ALA A 142 5.74 -9.45 -9.70
N LEU A 143 4.46 -9.68 -10.03
CA LEU A 143 4.08 -10.46 -11.22
C LEU A 143 4.43 -9.76 -12.54
N GLY A 144 4.42 -8.43 -12.58
CA GLY A 144 4.81 -7.66 -13.77
C GLY A 144 6.32 -7.68 -14.08
N ILE A 145 7.15 -7.87 -13.05
CA ILE A 145 8.61 -7.90 -13.16
C ILE A 145 9.14 -9.30 -13.51
N ILE A 146 8.43 -10.37 -13.14
CA ILE A 146 8.90 -11.76 -13.38
C ILE A 146 9.07 -12.03 -14.88
N GLU A 147 10.27 -12.46 -15.26
CA GLU A 147 10.59 -12.87 -16.62
C GLU A 147 10.00 -14.26 -16.93
N PRO A 148 9.44 -14.50 -18.13
CA PRO A 148 8.82 -15.79 -18.48
C PRO A 148 9.77 -17.01 -18.43
N SER A 149 11.08 -16.76 -18.43
CA SER A 149 12.13 -17.80 -18.47
C SER A 149 12.65 -18.23 -17.12
N GLU A 150 12.26 -17.56 -16.02
CA GLU A 150 12.66 -18.02 -14.69
C GLU A 150 11.82 -19.23 -14.27
N PRO A 151 12.44 -20.32 -13.76
CA PRO A 151 11.68 -21.43 -13.20
C PRO A 151 10.77 -20.86 -12.09
N PRO A 152 9.52 -21.34 -11.96
CA PRO A 152 8.56 -20.79 -11.02
C PRO A 152 9.20 -20.75 -9.64
N LEU A 153 9.47 -19.51 -9.23
CA LEU A 153 10.09 -19.07 -8.00
C LEU A 153 9.52 -19.97 -6.86
N PRO A 154 10.34 -20.54 -5.95
CA PRO A 154 9.93 -21.67 -5.11
C PRO A 154 8.63 -21.39 -4.34
N GLY A 155 7.59 -22.24 -4.41
CA GLY A 155 6.28 -21.98 -3.78
C GLY A 155 6.33 -21.52 -2.29
N ALA A 156 7.45 -21.74 -1.61
CA ALA A 156 7.79 -21.18 -0.30
C ALA A 156 7.77 -19.63 -0.21
N TRP A 157 8.22 -18.84 -1.20
CA TRP A 157 8.11 -17.35 -1.13
C TRP A 157 6.67 -16.91 -1.42
N ARG A 158 6.02 -17.54 -2.40
CA ARG A 158 4.66 -17.24 -2.84
C ARG A 158 3.64 -17.50 -1.73
N THR A 159 3.90 -18.46 -0.85
CA THR A 159 3.05 -18.77 0.31
C THR A 159 3.61 -18.22 1.63
N GLY A 160 4.93 -18.02 1.72
CA GLY A 160 5.63 -17.52 2.91
C GLY A 160 5.35 -16.04 3.19
N GLY A 161 5.20 -15.21 2.15
CA GLY A 161 4.79 -13.81 2.30
C GLY A 161 3.44 -13.65 3.01
N TYR A 162 2.48 -14.55 2.77
CA TYR A 162 1.17 -14.56 3.44
C TYR A 162 1.26 -15.00 4.90
N ARG A 163 2.13 -15.96 5.21
CA ARG A 163 2.36 -16.41 6.60
C ARG A 163 2.98 -15.29 7.43
N HIS A 164 3.90 -14.52 6.85
CA HIS A 164 4.41 -13.30 7.47
C HIS A 164 3.32 -12.25 7.67
N HIS A 165 2.49 -11.97 6.66
CA HIS A 165 1.39 -10.99 6.78
C HIS A 165 0.42 -11.29 7.93
N SER A 166 0.04 -12.56 8.10
CA SER A 166 -0.81 -12.95 9.22
C SER A 166 -0.13 -12.70 10.57
N HIS A 167 1.16 -13.04 10.72
CA HIS A 167 1.90 -12.78 11.96
C HIS A 167 2.00 -11.28 12.27
N TRP A 168 2.28 -10.46 11.26
CA TRP A 168 2.37 -9.01 11.43
C TRP A 168 1.05 -8.37 11.85
N LEU A 169 -0.09 -8.90 11.40
CA LEU A 169 -1.41 -8.43 11.82
C LEU A 169 -1.69 -8.70 13.31
N HIS A 170 -1.15 -9.78 13.87
CA HIS A 170 -1.20 -10.04 15.33
C HIS A 170 -0.35 -9.03 16.09
N CYS A 171 0.89 -8.79 15.63
CA CYS A 171 1.76 -7.77 16.23
C CYS A 171 1.15 -6.36 16.14
N GLY A 172 0.54 -6.03 15.00
CA GLY A 172 -0.18 -4.76 14.79
C GLY A 172 -1.38 -4.60 15.72
N GLY A 173 -2.16 -5.67 15.93
CA GLY A 173 -3.25 -5.68 16.90
C GLY A 173 -2.77 -5.49 18.35
N VAL A 174 -1.65 -6.13 18.72
CA VAL A 174 -1.04 -5.93 20.04
C VAL A 174 -0.57 -4.49 20.22
N ILE A 175 0.07 -3.90 19.21
CA ILE A 175 0.48 -2.50 19.24
C ILE A 175 -0.75 -1.58 19.34
N ALA A 176 -1.86 -1.89 18.65
CA ALA A 176 -3.11 -1.14 18.73
C ALA A 176 -3.66 -1.10 20.17
N MET A 177 -3.64 -2.24 20.87
CA MET A 177 -4.09 -2.33 22.27
C MET A 177 -3.30 -1.41 23.21
N TYR A 178 -2.00 -1.22 22.96
CA TYR A 178 -1.13 -0.36 23.75
C TYR A 178 -0.99 1.07 23.20
N SER A 179 -1.61 1.37 22.06
CA SER A 179 -1.45 2.65 21.37
C SER A 179 -2.15 3.83 22.05
N GLY A 180 -3.13 3.57 22.93
CA GLY A 180 -3.87 4.60 23.66
C GLY A 180 -4.59 5.61 22.76
N VAL A 181 -4.94 5.23 21.53
CA VAL A 181 -5.56 6.12 20.54
C VAL A 181 -6.90 6.63 21.07
N GLN A 182 -7.07 7.95 21.01
CA GLN A 182 -8.31 8.62 21.40
C GLN A 182 -8.93 9.30 20.19
N ILE A 183 -10.23 9.13 20.01
CA ILE A 183 -11.02 9.88 19.02
C ILE A 183 -12.04 10.71 19.78
N ASN A 184 -12.08 12.02 19.52
CA ASN A 184 -12.98 12.96 20.17
C ASN A 184 -12.93 12.93 21.71
N GLY A 185 -11.74 12.67 22.29
CA GLY A 185 -11.54 12.62 23.74
C GLY A 185 -12.01 11.34 24.43
N GLN A 186 -12.51 10.35 23.68
CA GLN A 186 -12.83 9.02 24.19
C GLN A 186 -11.71 8.04 23.79
N PRO A 187 -11.19 7.22 24.73
CA PRO A 187 -10.23 6.18 24.40
C PRO A 187 -10.90 5.11 23.52
N VAL A 188 -10.25 4.77 22.42
CA VAL A 188 -10.68 3.65 21.57
C VAL A 188 -10.12 2.38 22.18
N GLU A 189 -10.98 1.60 22.83
CA GLU A 189 -10.59 0.33 23.42
C GLU A 189 -10.54 -0.76 22.34
N PHE A 190 -9.33 -1.12 21.93
CA PHE A 190 -9.12 -2.32 21.12
C PHE A 190 -9.17 -3.54 22.05
N THR A 191 -10.29 -4.27 22.07
CA THR A 191 -10.37 -5.52 22.83
C THR A 191 -9.68 -6.65 22.07
N PHE A 192 -8.98 -7.54 22.78
CA PHE A 192 -8.36 -8.72 22.19
C PHE A 192 -9.37 -9.61 21.41
N ALA A 193 -10.59 -9.72 21.92
CA ALA A 193 -11.68 -10.45 21.25
C ALA A 193 -12.05 -9.83 19.90
N LEU A 194 -12.10 -8.49 19.80
CA LEU A 194 -12.40 -7.78 18.55
C LEU A 194 -11.33 -8.06 17.50
N ILE A 195 -10.05 -8.01 17.90
CA ILE A 195 -8.92 -8.31 17.01
C ILE A 195 -9.03 -9.75 16.49
N LEU A 196 -9.21 -10.73 17.38
CA LEU A 196 -9.28 -12.15 16.99
C LEU A 196 -10.45 -12.47 16.06
N MET A 197 -11.65 -11.97 16.37
CA MET A 197 -12.84 -12.22 15.54
C MET A 197 -12.70 -11.58 14.17
N ASN A 198 -12.18 -10.35 14.12
CA ASN A 198 -11.92 -9.65 12.87
C ASN A 198 -10.79 -10.27 12.03
N MET A 199 -9.92 -11.10 12.63
CA MET A 199 -8.89 -11.83 11.89
C MET A 199 -9.43 -13.05 11.13
N ILE A 200 -10.55 -13.64 11.56
CA ILE A 200 -11.12 -14.83 10.89
C ILE A 200 -11.38 -14.59 9.40
N PRO A 201 -12.13 -13.57 8.97
CA PRO A 201 -12.37 -13.33 7.55
C PRO A 201 -11.07 -12.98 6.80
N VAL A 202 -10.15 -12.26 7.42
CA VAL A 202 -8.86 -11.87 6.83
C VAL A 202 -8.01 -13.10 6.52
N LEU A 203 -7.96 -14.06 7.45
CA LEU A 203 -7.25 -15.32 7.26
C LEU A 203 -7.85 -16.16 6.14
N ILE A 204 -9.18 -16.21 6.05
CA ILE A 204 -9.88 -16.91 4.97
C ILE A 204 -9.49 -16.31 3.62
N VAL A 205 -9.55 -14.99 3.47
CA VAL A 205 -9.16 -14.30 2.22
C VAL A 205 -7.68 -14.52 1.92
N ALA A 206 -6.80 -14.40 2.91
CA ALA A 206 -5.36 -14.63 2.72
C ALA A 206 -5.05 -16.05 2.21
N VAL A 207 -5.70 -17.07 2.78
CA VAL A 207 -5.56 -18.45 2.33
C VAL A 207 -6.12 -18.62 0.91
N LEU A 208 -7.29 -18.05 0.61
CA LEU A 208 -7.88 -18.10 -0.72
C LEU A 208 -6.96 -17.47 -1.79
N VAL A 209 -6.38 -16.30 -1.51
CA VAL A 209 -5.44 -15.63 -2.42
C VAL A 209 -4.16 -16.47 -2.59
N ALA A 210 -3.61 -17.02 -1.49
CA ALA A 210 -2.44 -17.88 -1.55
C ALA A 210 -2.69 -19.16 -2.38
N LEU A 211 -3.86 -19.77 -2.24
CA LEU A 211 -4.26 -20.92 -3.07
C LEU A 211 -4.47 -20.51 -4.54
N GLY A 212 -5.10 -19.35 -4.79
CA GLY A 212 -5.28 -18.80 -6.14
C GLY A 212 -3.95 -18.62 -6.88
N LEU A 213 -2.95 -18.03 -6.22
CA LEU A 213 -1.60 -17.90 -6.80
C LEU A 213 -0.86 -19.23 -6.96
N LYS A 214 -1.18 -20.25 -6.15
CA LYS A 214 -0.58 -21.58 -6.27
C LYS A 214 -1.16 -22.37 -7.45
N PHE A 215 -2.46 -22.26 -7.71
CA PHE A 215 -3.16 -23.07 -8.72
C PHE A 215 -3.33 -22.38 -10.07
N ILE A 216 -3.19 -21.05 -10.17
CA ILE A 216 -3.29 -20.29 -11.43
C ILE A 216 -1.96 -19.60 -11.80
N PRO A 217 -0.84 -20.32 -12.05
CA PRO A 217 0.34 -19.70 -12.67
C PRO A 217 0.14 -19.46 -14.18
N GLU A 218 -0.40 -20.45 -14.91
CA GLU A 218 -0.30 -20.52 -16.37
C GLU A 218 -1.22 -19.56 -17.15
N LYS A 219 -2.32 -19.07 -16.54
CA LYS A 219 -3.24 -18.12 -17.19
C LYS A 219 -2.86 -16.65 -16.99
N ASN A 220 -1.90 -16.36 -16.12
CA ASN A 220 -1.49 -14.99 -15.84
C ASN A 220 -0.51 -14.47 -16.90
N ASP A 221 0.39 -15.31 -17.43
CA ASP A 221 1.36 -14.88 -18.45
C ASP A 221 0.74 -14.29 -19.72
N GLN A 222 -0.46 -14.76 -20.10
CA GLN A 222 -1.16 -14.28 -21.30
C GLN A 222 -2.00 -13.01 -21.08
N ARG A 223 -2.26 -12.61 -19.83
CA ARG A 223 -3.18 -11.49 -19.50
C ARG A 223 -2.47 -10.21 -19.06
N PHE A 224 -1.17 -10.29 -18.76
CA PHE A 224 -0.31 -9.15 -18.40
C PHE A 224 0.55 -8.50 -19.52
N PRO A 225 0.34 -8.69 -20.84
CA PRO A 225 1.01 -7.84 -21.84
C PRO A 225 0.70 -6.35 -21.66
N ASP A 226 -0.55 -6.00 -21.30
CA ASP A 226 -0.98 -4.61 -21.14
C ASP A 226 -0.32 -3.91 -19.95
N PHE A 227 -0.13 -4.59 -18.81
CA PHE A 227 0.46 -3.96 -17.63
C PHE A 227 1.97 -3.66 -17.81
N ARG A 228 2.67 -4.50 -18.58
CA ARG A 228 4.06 -4.24 -18.98
C ARG A 228 4.19 -3.06 -19.95
N GLN A 229 3.21 -2.82 -20.84
CA GLN A 229 3.23 -1.63 -21.68
C GLN A 229 2.97 -0.33 -20.90
N ILE A 230 2.15 -0.39 -19.86
CA ILE A 230 1.85 0.77 -19.01
C ILE A 230 3.06 1.13 -18.12
N SER A 231 3.80 0.13 -17.62
CA SER A 231 5.03 0.35 -16.84
C SER A 231 6.30 0.52 -17.69
N GLY A 232 6.29 0.06 -18.95
CA GLY A 232 7.44 -0.01 -19.86
C GLY A 232 7.69 1.26 -20.68
N GLY A 233 6.98 2.36 -20.40
CA GLY A 233 7.25 3.68 -20.99
C GLY A 233 8.65 4.24 -20.68
N ALA A 234 9.44 3.58 -19.84
CA ALA A 234 10.79 3.97 -19.47
C ALA A 234 11.92 3.21 -20.22
N ASP A 235 11.61 2.20 -21.03
CA ASP A 235 12.64 1.31 -21.63
C ASP A 235 13.07 1.70 -23.06
N HIS A 236 12.91 2.96 -23.48
CA HIS A 236 13.34 3.38 -24.81
C HIS A 236 14.82 3.79 -24.95
N HIS A 237 15.68 3.57 -23.93
CA HIS A 237 17.08 4.03 -23.95
C HIS A 237 18.17 2.96 -23.76
N ARG A 238 17.88 1.65 -23.80
CA ARG A 238 18.89 0.60 -23.63
C ARG A 238 19.13 -0.32 -24.84
N SER A 239 19.00 0.20 -26.05
CA SER A 239 19.46 -0.49 -27.27
C SER A 239 20.38 0.41 -28.09
N GLY A 240 21.63 0.51 -27.64
CA GLY A 240 22.70 1.20 -28.36
C GLY A 240 24.04 0.89 -27.73
N GLY A 241 24.59 -0.30 -28.00
CA GLY A 241 25.98 -0.61 -27.66
C GLY A 241 26.24 -2.04 -27.20
N CYS A 242 26.18 -3.00 -28.13
CA CYS A 242 27.12 -4.13 -28.15
C CYS A 242 26.94 -4.88 -29.47
N GLY A 243 27.95 -4.78 -30.32
CA GLY A 243 28.03 -5.44 -31.62
C GLY A 243 29.42 -5.17 -32.20
N ASP A 244 30.43 -5.75 -31.56
CA ASP A 244 31.65 -6.26 -32.19
C ASP A 244 31.64 -7.78 -32.02
#